data_AF-A0A0C5WBT2-F1
#
_entry.id   AF-A0A0C5WBT2-F1
#
_cell.length_a   1.000
_cell.length_b   1.000
_cell.length_c   1.000
_cell.angle_alpha   90.00
_cell.angle_beta   90.00
_cell.angle_gamma   90.00
#
_symmetry.space_group_name_H-M   'P 1'
#
loop_
_entity.id
_entity.type
_entity.pdbx_description
1 polymer ?
#
loop_
_entity_poly.entity_id
_entity_poly.type
_entity_poly.pdbx_seq_one_letter_code
_entity_poly.pdbx_strand_id
1 'polypeptide(L)'
;MEKCKFLLGLLGLVYLSSIGFELVDNNLYSNYSEALILPIVTVMYFIKIKQRSLFLVLFLVLYSISDLFVLVSKYIPYEVDYYGGNVLYILAYIFLLLKILKTINFKEIIKNYNIHLLVLLLLSVYIVYVLQIIIGPYLLSTNEYLVELIYNIVLLMLLSASLLNYFYRDNVKSLYLFLAVLTIVFAEVIWIAYSYISQRNILNILSTTLHIISYYFIFQQAKLIDEKKLEVEIAYETNC
;
A
#
# COMPACT_ATOMS: atom_id res chain seq x y z
N MET A 1 10.25 25.21 -0.51
CA MET A 1 9.64 24.76 -1.80
C MET A 1 10.63 23.95 -2.64
N GLU A 2 11.91 24.33 -2.66
CA GLU A 2 13.00 23.65 -3.39
C GLU A 2 13.27 22.21 -2.93
N LYS A 3 13.32 21.95 -1.61
CA LYS A 3 13.55 20.61 -1.05
C LYS A 3 12.62 19.53 -1.63
N CYS A 4 11.35 19.86 -1.87
CA CYS A 4 10.39 18.89 -2.44
C CYS A 4 10.50 18.75 -3.96
N LYS A 5 10.94 19.79 -4.68
CA LYS A 5 11.24 19.69 -6.11
C LYS A 5 12.45 18.78 -6.31
N PHE A 6 13.47 18.93 -5.46
CA PHE A 6 14.63 18.04 -5.43
C PHE A 6 14.23 16.59 -5.17
N LEU A 7 13.44 16.31 -4.13
CA LEU A 7 13.00 14.94 -3.82
C LEU A 7 12.11 14.33 -4.91
N LEU A 8 11.26 15.13 -5.58
CA LEU A 8 10.50 14.66 -6.75
C LEU A 8 11.42 14.29 -7.92
N GLY A 9 12.45 15.09 -8.18
CA GLY A 9 13.47 14.77 -9.18
C GLY A 9 14.24 13.51 -8.82
N LEU A 10 14.62 13.35 -7.55
CA LEU A 10 15.27 12.15 -7.03
C LEU A 10 14.38 10.90 -7.18
N LEU A 11 13.09 11.00 -6.83
CA LEU A 11 12.12 9.92 -7.00
C LEU A 11 12.02 9.49 -8.47
N GLY A 12 11.94 10.46 -9.39
CA GLY A 12 11.91 10.19 -10.82
C GLY A 12 13.20 9.51 -11.32
N LEU A 13 14.37 9.96 -10.85
CA LEU A 13 15.65 9.34 -11.18
C LEU A 13 15.75 7.90 -10.66
N VAL A 14 15.33 7.66 -9.42
CA VAL A 14 15.33 6.32 -8.79
C VAL A 14 14.40 5.38 -9.57
N TYR A 15 13.19 5.81 -9.91
CA TYR A 15 12.27 5.01 -10.72
C TYR A 15 12.79 4.74 -12.15
N LEU A 16 13.35 5.75 -12.82
CA LEU A 16 13.95 5.52 -14.14
C LEU A 16 15.16 4.58 -14.06
N SER A 17 15.92 4.64 -12.96
CA SER A 17 17.03 3.71 -12.74
C SER A 17 16.56 2.28 -12.50
N SER A 18 15.46 2.06 -11.77
CA SER A 18 14.92 0.70 -11.60
C SER A 18 14.50 0.11 -12.94
N ILE A 19 13.75 0.85 -13.75
CA ILE A 19 13.39 0.42 -15.11
C ILE A 19 14.64 0.16 -15.96
N GLY A 20 15.62 1.06 -15.92
CA GLY A 20 16.85 0.93 -16.70
C GLY A 20 17.63 -0.35 -16.35
N PHE A 21 17.75 -0.68 -15.06
CA PHE A 21 18.38 -1.91 -14.61
C PHE A 21 17.57 -3.15 -14.94
N GLU A 22 16.24 -3.10 -14.81
CA GLU A 22 15.34 -4.19 -15.18
C GLU A 22 15.46 -4.51 -16.69
N LEU A 23 15.56 -3.51 -17.56
CA LEU A 23 15.68 -3.72 -19.01
C LEU A 23 17.02 -4.34 -19.45
N VAL A 24 18.05 -4.27 -18.60
CA VAL A 24 19.37 -4.89 -18.83
C VAL A 24 19.51 -6.17 -18.00
N ASP A 25 18.39 -6.72 -17.51
CA ASP A 25 18.31 -7.94 -16.70
C ASP A 25 19.18 -7.91 -15.44
N ASN A 26 19.39 -6.72 -14.88
CA ASN A 26 20.17 -6.51 -13.66
C ASN A 26 19.25 -6.35 -12.44
N ASN A 27 18.58 -7.44 -12.09
CA ASN A 27 17.54 -7.49 -11.05
C ASN A 27 18.02 -6.97 -9.69
N LEU A 28 19.30 -7.16 -9.36
CA LEU A 28 19.85 -6.71 -8.07
C LEU A 28 19.81 -5.19 -7.93
N TYR A 29 20.34 -4.45 -8.92
CA TYR A 29 20.31 -2.98 -8.85
C TYR A 29 18.92 -2.43 -9.15
N SER A 30 18.09 -3.15 -9.93
CA SER A 30 16.67 -2.83 -10.10
C SER A 30 15.96 -2.81 -8.74
N ASN A 31 16.03 -3.92 -8.00
CA ASN A 31 15.41 -4.06 -6.68
C ASN A 31 15.95 -3.04 -5.66
N TYR A 32 17.26 -2.73 -5.71
CA TYR A 32 17.84 -1.70 -4.83
C TYR A 32 17.29 -0.30 -5.11
N SER A 33 17.09 0.04 -6.39
CA SER A 33 16.45 1.29 -6.76
C SER A 33 14.98 1.30 -6.33
N GLU A 34 14.24 0.22 -6.55
CA GLU A 34 12.83 0.12 -6.15
C GLU A 34 12.65 0.30 -4.64
N ALA A 35 13.52 -0.32 -3.84
CA ALA A 35 13.53 -0.22 -2.38
C ALA A 35 13.65 1.22 -1.84
N LEU A 36 14.16 2.17 -2.65
CA LEU A 36 14.32 3.57 -2.25
C LEU A 36 13.09 4.44 -2.56
N ILE A 37 12.16 3.97 -3.40
CA ILE A 37 10.99 4.72 -3.86
C ILE A 37 10.13 5.16 -2.67
N LEU A 38 9.65 4.22 -1.85
CA LEU A 38 8.78 4.56 -0.74
C LEU A 38 9.50 5.33 0.38
N PRO A 39 10.74 5.02 0.80
CA PRO A 39 11.49 5.87 1.73
C PRO A 39 11.56 7.35 1.31
N ILE A 40 11.78 7.63 0.01
CA ILE A 40 11.78 9.00 -0.52
C ILE A 40 10.38 9.64 -0.39
N VAL A 41 9.33 8.91 -0.76
CA VAL A 41 7.94 9.37 -0.60
C VAL A 41 7.61 9.64 0.87
N THR A 42 8.07 8.80 1.79
CA THR A 42 7.88 8.95 3.24
C THR A 42 8.54 10.24 3.75
N VAL A 43 9.77 10.53 3.32
CA VAL A 43 10.44 11.81 3.64
C VAL A 43 9.66 12.99 3.07
N MET A 44 9.19 12.90 1.81
CA MET A 44 8.36 13.93 1.20
C MET A 44 7.06 14.17 1.99
N TYR A 45 6.41 13.09 2.46
CA TYR A 45 5.22 13.15 3.29
C TYR A 45 5.48 13.94 4.58
N PHE A 46 6.57 13.64 5.29
CA PHE A 46 6.93 14.38 6.50
C PHE A 46 7.22 15.86 6.23
N ILE A 47 7.84 16.22 5.11
CA ILE A 47 8.13 17.63 4.80
C ILE A 47 6.86 18.42 4.46
N LYS A 48 5.90 17.82 3.73
CA LYS A 48 4.76 18.53 3.15
C LYS A 48 3.49 18.49 3.98
N ILE A 49 3.25 17.39 4.69
CA ILE A 49 1.99 17.17 5.41
C ILE A 49 2.19 17.59 6.87
N LYS A 50 1.49 18.66 7.27
CA LYS A 50 1.54 19.20 8.64
C LYS A 50 0.69 18.37 9.60
N GLN A 51 -0.58 18.15 9.26
CA GLN A 51 -1.48 17.33 10.06
C GLN A 51 -1.37 15.87 9.62
N ARG A 52 -0.72 15.05 10.43
CA ARG A 52 -0.40 13.66 10.10
C ARG A 52 -1.29 12.72 10.90
N SER A 53 -1.84 11.72 10.22
CA SER A 53 -2.46 10.59 10.91
C SER A 53 -1.38 9.64 11.39
N LEU A 54 -1.37 9.30 12.68
CA LEU A 54 -0.43 8.33 13.25
C LEU A 54 -0.42 7.01 12.46
N PHE A 55 -1.61 6.50 12.11
CA PHE A 55 -1.77 5.27 11.34
C PHE A 55 -1.16 5.35 9.95
N LEU A 56 -1.29 6.51 9.27
CA LEU A 56 -0.68 6.69 7.96
C LEU A 56 0.85 6.80 8.06
N VAL A 57 1.35 7.46 9.10
CA VAL A 57 2.78 7.55 9.38
C VAL A 57 3.37 6.15 9.63
N LEU A 58 2.70 5.34 10.45
CA LEU A 58 3.14 3.98 10.75
C LEU A 58 3.13 3.10 9.50
N PHE A 59 2.10 3.18 8.66
CA PHE A 59 2.08 2.52 7.36
C PHE A 59 3.31 2.89 6.52
N LEU A 60 3.55 4.18 6.30
CA LEU A 60 4.65 4.65 5.46
C LEU A 60 6.02 4.21 5.99
N VAL A 61 6.24 4.37 7.30
CA VAL A 61 7.53 4.05 7.93
C VAL A 61 7.79 2.54 7.93
N LEU A 62 6.83 1.70 8.34
CA LEU A 62 7.04 0.25 8.40
C LEU A 62 7.25 -0.36 7.02
N TYR A 63 6.46 0.09 6.04
CA TYR A 63 6.64 -0.34 4.66
C TYR A 63 8.00 0.10 4.12
N SER A 64 8.41 1.36 4.37
CA SER A 64 9.74 1.85 3.97
C SER A 64 10.87 1.04 4.59
N ILE A 65 10.74 0.63 5.87
CA ILE A 65 11.73 -0.21 6.53
C ILE A 65 11.77 -1.60 5.88
N SER A 66 10.61 -2.16 5.55
CA SER A 66 10.50 -3.44 4.85
C SER A 66 11.17 -3.39 3.48
N ASP A 67 10.91 -2.37 2.67
CA ASP A 67 11.57 -2.18 1.37
C ASP A 67 13.09 -2.12 1.52
N LEU A 68 13.58 -1.42 2.54
CA LEU A 68 15.02 -1.28 2.79
C LEU A 68 15.69 -2.59 3.24
N PHE A 69 14.94 -3.62 3.69
CA PHE A 69 15.53 -4.93 3.98
C PHE A 69 16.18 -5.54 2.74
N VAL A 70 15.66 -5.26 1.54
CA VAL A 70 16.23 -5.72 0.27
C VAL A 70 17.72 -5.38 0.14
N LEU A 71 18.15 -4.21 0.66
CA LEU A 71 19.54 -3.75 0.59
C LEU A 71 20.50 -4.57 1.47
N VAL A 72 19.97 -5.20 2.51
CA VAL A 72 20.74 -5.99 3.48
C VAL A 72 20.46 -7.49 3.41
N SER A 73 19.48 -7.91 2.60
CA SER A 73 19.04 -9.31 2.40
C SER A 73 20.21 -10.29 2.24
N LYS A 74 21.24 -9.93 1.46
CA LYS A 74 22.45 -10.76 1.24
C LYS A 74 23.27 -11.05 2.50
N TYR A 75 23.15 -10.22 3.53
CA TYR A 75 23.93 -10.29 4.76
C TYR A 75 23.17 -10.88 5.94
N ILE A 76 21.89 -11.23 5.77
CA ILE A 76 21.03 -11.78 6.81
C ILE A 76 20.53 -13.19 6.42
N PRO A 77 20.17 -14.04 7.39
CA PRO A 77 19.57 -15.34 7.10
C PRO A 77 18.25 -15.20 6.33
N TYR A 78 17.97 -16.15 5.43
CA TYR A 78 16.76 -16.16 4.60
C TYR A 78 15.48 -16.06 5.43
N GLU A 79 15.42 -16.75 6.57
CA GLU A 79 14.25 -16.72 7.45
C GLU A 79 14.03 -15.33 8.04
N VAL A 80 15.11 -14.62 8.39
CA VAL A 80 15.03 -13.25 8.93
C VAL A 80 14.58 -12.28 7.84
N ASP A 81 15.10 -12.42 6.62
CA ASP A 81 14.70 -11.60 5.48
C ASP A 81 13.22 -11.82 5.13
N TYR A 82 12.85 -13.09 4.92
CA TYR A 82 11.50 -13.48 4.50
C TYR A 82 10.44 -13.16 5.57
N TYR A 83 10.62 -13.61 6.81
CA TYR A 83 9.62 -13.37 7.86
C TYR A 83 9.66 -11.92 8.34
N GLY A 84 10.84 -11.31 8.46
CA GLY A 84 10.99 -9.93 8.91
C GLY A 84 10.33 -8.94 7.97
N GLY A 85 10.64 -9.02 6.67
CA GLY A 85 10.04 -8.16 5.65
C GLY A 85 8.52 -8.34 5.57
N ASN A 86 8.05 -9.58 5.43
CA ASN A 86 6.61 -9.83 5.32
C ASN A 86 5.81 -9.38 6.55
N VAL A 87 6.34 -9.58 7.77
CA VAL A 87 5.67 -9.08 8.98
C VAL A 87 5.60 -7.56 8.99
N LEU A 88 6.64 -6.85 8.55
CA LEU A 88 6.64 -5.39 8.46
C LEU A 88 5.60 -4.89 7.44
N TYR A 89 5.50 -5.52 6.26
CA TYR A 89 4.47 -5.19 5.27
C TYR A 89 3.05 -5.45 5.81
N ILE A 90 2.83 -6.61 6.43
CA ILE A 90 1.53 -6.94 7.06
C ILE A 90 1.15 -5.88 8.09
N LEU A 91 2.07 -5.53 8.98
CA LEU A 91 1.84 -4.49 9.99
C LEU A 91 1.56 -3.13 9.35
N ALA A 92 2.31 -2.75 8.32
CA ALA A 92 2.06 -1.51 7.59
C ALA A 92 0.62 -1.48 7.06
N TYR A 93 0.18 -2.52 6.34
CA TYR A 93 -1.17 -2.62 5.81
C TYR A 93 -2.24 -2.65 6.89
N ILE A 94 -2.00 -3.30 8.04
CA ILE A 94 -2.90 -3.25 9.19
C ILE A 94 -3.05 -1.81 9.69
N PHE A 95 -1.98 -1.02 9.80
CA PHE A 95 -2.11 0.38 10.21
C PHE A 95 -2.90 1.21 9.19
N LEU A 96 -2.70 0.98 7.88
CA LEU A 96 -3.51 1.66 6.86
C LEU A 96 -4.99 1.23 6.93
N LEU A 97 -5.26 -0.04 7.22
CA LEU A 97 -6.61 -0.55 7.45
C LEU A 97 -7.24 0.11 8.68
N LEU A 98 -6.53 0.17 9.81
CA LEU A 98 -7.02 0.82 11.04
C LEU A 98 -7.32 2.31 10.82
N LYS A 99 -6.53 3.02 10.00
CA LYS A 99 -6.82 4.40 9.60
C LYS A 99 -8.20 4.51 8.95
N ILE A 100 -8.53 3.58 8.04
CA ILE A 100 -9.78 3.56 7.29
C ILE A 100 -10.95 3.14 8.20
N LEU A 101 -10.79 2.09 8.99
CA LEU A 101 -11.85 1.60 9.87
C LEU A 101 -12.26 2.66 10.92
N LYS A 102 -11.33 3.52 11.35
CA LYS A 102 -11.64 4.64 12.26
C LYS A 102 -12.54 5.72 11.65
N THR A 103 -12.67 5.81 10.33
CA THR A 103 -13.52 6.80 9.66
C THR A 103 -14.90 6.27 9.29
N ILE A 104 -15.17 5.00 9.56
CA ILE A 104 -16.40 4.30 9.19
C ILE A 104 -17.30 4.08 10.42
N ASN A 105 -18.61 4.21 10.24
CA ASN A 105 -19.60 3.68 11.18
C ASN A 105 -20.08 2.28 10.75
N PHE A 106 -19.53 1.22 11.34
CA PHE A 106 -19.86 -0.16 10.97
C PHE A 106 -21.35 -0.49 11.04
N LYS A 107 -22.07 0.08 12.01
CA LYS A 107 -23.51 -0.17 12.17
C LYS A 107 -24.30 0.36 10.97
N GLU A 108 -23.89 1.51 10.44
CA GLU A 108 -24.51 2.12 9.27
C GLU A 108 -24.16 1.36 7.99
N ILE A 109 -22.91 0.89 7.89
CA ILE A 109 -22.48 0.09 6.74
C ILE A 109 -23.26 -1.23 6.62
N ILE A 110 -23.35 -1.99 7.72
CA ILE A 110 -24.10 -3.25 7.78
C ILE A 110 -25.62 -3.01 7.66
N LYS A 111 -26.12 -1.78 7.80
CA LYS A 111 -27.54 -1.53 7.54
C LYS A 111 -27.79 -1.25 6.06
N ASN A 112 -26.92 -0.46 5.44
CA ASN A 112 -27.20 0.14 4.13
C ASN A 112 -26.51 -0.57 2.96
N TYR A 113 -25.44 -1.33 3.19
CA TYR A 113 -24.58 -1.89 2.13
C TYR A 113 -24.42 -3.42 2.19
N ASN A 114 -25.40 -4.14 2.71
CA ASN A 114 -25.32 -5.60 2.92
C ASN A 114 -25.01 -6.42 1.67
N ILE A 115 -25.59 -6.04 0.53
CA ILE A 115 -25.31 -6.73 -0.74
C ILE A 115 -23.86 -6.48 -1.17
N HIS A 116 -23.38 -5.23 -1.06
CA HIS A 116 -22.00 -4.89 -1.38
C HIS A 116 -21.02 -5.65 -0.46
N LEU A 117 -21.32 -5.75 0.84
CA LEU A 117 -20.51 -6.54 1.79
C LEU A 117 -20.45 -8.02 1.40
N LEU A 118 -21.58 -8.62 1.03
CA LEU A 118 -21.62 -10.03 0.63
C LEU A 118 -20.80 -10.29 -0.63
N VAL A 119 -20.99 -9.47 -1.67
CA VAL A 119 -20.24 -9.59 -2.94
C VAL A 119 -18.74 -9.43 -2.70
N LEU A 120 -18.37 -8.43 -1.89
CA LEU A 120 -16.98 -8.13 -1.57
C LEU A 120 -16.31 -9.24 -0.75
N LEU A 121 -17.04 -9.85 0.17
CA LEU A 121 -16.58 -11.02 0.93
C LEU A 121 -16.36 -12.21 0.01
N LEU A 122 -17.33 -12.56 -0.84
CA LEU A 122 -17.21 -13.68 -1.78
C LEU A 122 -16.03 -13.47 -2.75
N LEU A 123 -15.89 -12.27 -3.30
CA LEU A 123 -14.77 -11.92 -4.16
C LEU A 123 -13.44 -12.03 -3.42
N SER A 124 -13.35 -11.54 -2.18
CA SER A 124 -12.13 -11.61 -1.38
C SER A 124 -11.74 -13.06 -1.08
N VAL A 125 -12.68 -13.90 -0.66
CA VAL A 125 -12.43 -15.33 -0.41
C VAL A 125 -11.96 -16.04 -1.68
N TYR A 126 -12.60 -15.76 -2.82
CA TYR A 126 -12.22 -16.33 -4.10
C TYR A 126 -10.80 -15.91 -4.52
N ILE A 127 -10.46 -14.62 -4.40
CA ILE A 127 -9.11 -14.14 -4.75
C ILE A 127 -8.05 -14.77 -3.82
N VAL A 128 -8.29 -14.83 -2.49
CA VAL A 128 -7.36 -15.52 -1.57
C VAL A 128 -7.15 -16.96 -2.02
N TYR A 129 -8.23 -17.69 -2.31
CA TYR A 129 -8.16 -19.08 -2.75
C TYR A 129 -7.29 -19.23 -4.02
N VAL A 130 -7.51 -18.39 -5.03
CA VAL A 130 -6.74 -18.42 -6.27
C VAL A 130 -5.27 -18.10 -6.02
N LEU A 131 -4.97 -17.06 -5.22
CA LEU A 131 -3.59 -16.69 -4.89
C LEU A 131 -2.87 -17.82 -4.14
N GLN A 132 -3.55 -18.51 -3.23
CA GLN A 132 -2.96 -19.65 -2.51
C GLN A 132 -2.66 -20.84 -3.42
N ILE A 133 -3.47 -21.10 -4.45
CA ILE A 133 -3.16 -22.12 -5.45
C ILE A 133 -1.92 -21.76 -6.25
N ILE A 134 -1.76 -20.48 -6.60
CA ILE A 134 -0.61 -19.99 -7.37
C ILE A 134 0.67 -20.10 -6.54
N ILE A 135 0.63 -19.66 -5.28
CA ILE A 135 1.81 -19.55 -4.42
C ILE A 135 2.19 -20.91 -3.82
N GLY A 136 1.22 -21.73 -3.42
CA GLY A 136 1.41 -22.97 -2.65
C GLY A 136 2.49 -23.94 -3.16
N PRO A 137 2.62 -24.20 -4.48
CA PRO A 137 3.66 -25.08 -5.01
C PRO A 137 5.10 -24.61 -4.81
N TYR A 138 5.32 -23.33 -4.52
CA TYR A 138 6.64 -22.71 -4.43
C TYR A 138 7.12 -22.52 -2.99
N LEU A 139 6.26 -22.76 -2.00
CA LEU A 139 6.59 -22.57 -0.59
C LEU A 139 7.25 -23.81 -0.01
N LEU A 140 8.30 -23.59 0.78
CA LEU A 140 9.13 -24.65 1.36
C LEU A 140 8.58 -25.13 2.70
N SER A 141 7.81 -24.28 3.40
CA SER A 141 7.30 -24.56 4.73
C SER A 141 5.84 -24.17 4.92
N THR A 142 5.17 -24.86 5.84
CA THR A 142 3.81 -24.50 6.27
C THR A 142 3.75 -23.10 6.88
N ASN A 143 4.85 -22.61 7.46
CA ASN A 143 4.91 -21.29 8.05
C ASN A 143 4.94 -20.18 6.98
N GLU A 144 5.68 -20.35 5.90
CA GLU A 144 5.62 -19.44 4.74
C GLU A 144 4.19 -19.36 4.18
N TYR A 145 3.52 -20.51 4.06
CA TYR A 145 2.12 -20.58 3.61
C TYR A 145 1.19 -19.72 4.46
N LEU A 146 1.33 -19.80 5.79
CA LEU A 146 0.52 -18.99 6.71
C LEU A 146 0.82 -17.49 6.58
N VAL A 147 2.08 -17.12 6.36
CA VAL A 147 2.47 -15.71 6.19
C VAL A 147 1.87 -15.13 4.92
N GLU A 148 2.00 -15.83 3.79
CA GLU A 148 1.39 -15.43 2.52
C GLU A 148 -0.14 -15.37 2.62
N LEU A 149 -0.76 -16.31 3.34
CA LEU A 149 -2.20 -16.30 3.59
C LEU A 149 -2.64 -15.08 4.38
N ILE A 150 -1.98 -14.78 5.50
CA ILE A 150 -2.28 -13.62 6.33
C ILE A 150 -2.07 -12.33 5.55
N TYR A 151 -0.97 -12.24 4.80
CA TYR A 151 -0.65 -11.10 3.94
C TYR A 151 -1.80 -10.79 2.98
N ASN A 152 -2.22 -11.79 2.21
CA ASN A 152 -3.26 -11.64 1.19
C ASN A 152 -4.64 -11.34 1.81
N ILE A 153 -4.95 -11.92 2.96
CA ILE A 153 -6.19 -11.59 3.70
C ILE A 153 -6.19 -10.13 4.12
N VAL A 154 -5.10 -9.63 4.73
CA VAL A 154 -4.99 -8.24 5.18
C VAL A 154 -5.10 -7.28 3.99
N LEU A 155 -4.45 -7.59 2.87
CA LEU A 155 -4.48 -6.80 1.65
C LEU A 155 -5.90 -6.68 1.06
N LEU A 156 -6.65 -7.78 1.01
CA LEU A 156 -8.02 -7.79 0.48
C LEU A 156 -9.04 -7.18 1.46
N MET A 157 -8.81 -7.32 2.77
CA MET A 157 -9.57 -6.59 3.78
C MET A 157 -9.33 -5.08 3.65
N LEU A 158 -8.09 -4.66 3.36
CA LEU A 158 -7.74 -3.27 3.11
C LEU A 158 -8.48 -2.72 1.89
N LEU A 159 -8.47 -3.45 0.77
CA LEU A 159 -9.27 -3.10 -0.43
C LEU A 159 -10.74 -2.92 -0.08
N SER A 160 -11.29 -3.91 0.63
CA SER A 160 -12.68 -3.95 0.99
C SER A 160 -13.09 -2.77 1.86
N ALA A 161 -12.31 -2.50 2.91
CA ALA A 161 -12.53 -1.36 3.80
C ALA A 161 -12.42 -0.03 3.07
N SER A 162 -11.48 0.12 2.13
CA SER A 162 -11.29 1.36 1.37
C SER A 162 -12.48 1.67 0.45
N LEU A 163 -13.04 0.64 -0.21
CA LEU A 163 -14.23 0.78 -1.05
C LEU A 163 -15.46 1.18 -0.22
N LEU A 164 -15.67 0.49 0.90
CA LEU A 164 -16.76 0.80 1.82
C LEU A 164 -16.64 2.21 2.41
N ASN A 165 -15.42 2.64 2.75
CA ASN A 165 -15.17 3.99 3.21
C ASN A 165 -15.50 5.04 2.14
N TYR A 166 -15.22 4.74 0.87
CA TYR A 166 -15.59 5.61 -0.23
C TYR A 166 -17.11 5.72 -0.37
N PHE A 167 -17.85 4.61 -0.40
CA PHE A 167 -19.31 4.65 -0.46
C PHE A 167 -19.96 5.32 0.75
N TYR A 168 -19.35 5.16 1.93
CA TYR A 168 -19.86 5.74 3.17
C TYR A 168 -19.67 7.26 3.23
N ARG A 169 -18.49 7.75 2.79
CA ARG A 169 -18.11 9.15 2.93
C ARG A 169 -18.44 10.00 1.70
N ASP A 170 -18.52 9.37 0.54
CA ASP A 170 -18.85 9.96 -0.76
C ASP A 170 -18.13 11.29 -1.03
N ASN A 171 -16.83 11.33 -0.75
CA ASN A 171 -16.04 12.55 -0.92
C ASN A 171 -14.69 12.30 -1.59
N VAL A 172 -14.12 13.36 -2.17
CA VAL A 172 -12.88 13.30 -2.97
C VAL A 172 -11.72 12.72 -2.16
N LYS A 173 -11.65 13.02 -0.86
CA LYS A 173 -10.63 12.49 0.04
C LYS A 173 -10.73 10.97 0.20
N SER A 174 -11.94 10.44 0.34
CA SER A 174 -12.18 8.99 0.42
C SER A 174 -11.95 8.30 -0.93
N LEU A 175 -12.25 8.98 -2.05
CA LEU A 175 -11.96 8.49 -3.40
C LEU A 175 -10.46 8.31 -3.63
N TYR A 176 -9.63 9.32 -3.31
CA TYR A 176 -8.18 9.18 -3.43
C TYR A 176 -7.63 8.05 -2.55
N LEU A 177 -8.20 7.84 -1.35
CA LEU A 177 -7.79 6.73 -0.49
C LEU A 177 -8.12 5.38 -1.13
N PHE A 178 -9.33 5.25 -1.68
CA PHE A 178 -9.75 4.05 -2.39
C PHE A 178 -8.88 3.77 -3.62
N LEU A 179 -8.64 4.76 -4.47
CA LEU A 179 -7.77 4.61 -5.65
C LEU A 179 -6.34 4.22 -5.28
N ALA A 180 -5.81 4.76 -4.18
CA ALA A 180 -4.50 4.36 -3.69
C ALA A 180 -4.46 2.88 -3.26
N VAL A 181 -5.43 2.46 -2.46
CA VAL A 181 -5.48 1.06 -2.00
C VAL A 181 -5.74 0.10 -3.16
N LEU A 182 -6.62 0.47 -4.09
CA LEU A 182 -6.89 -0.29 -5.32
C LEU A 182 -5.60 -0.54 -6.09
N THR A 183 -4.82 0.52 -6.33
CA THR A 183 -3.57 0.42 -7.08
C THR A 183 -2.48 -0.34 -6.32
N ILE A 184 -2.39 -0.24 -4.99
CA ILE A 184 -1.54 -1.12 -4.15
C ILE A 184 -1.93 -2.58 -4.36
N VAL A 185 -3.21 -2.92 -4.24
CA VAL A 185 -3.65 -4.32 -4.31
C VAL A 185 -3.36 -4.92 -5.67
N PHE A 186 -3.58 -4.17 -6.75
CA PHE A 186 -3.22 -4.62 -8.09
C PHE A 186 -1.70 -4.78 -8.26
N ALA A 187 -0.90 -3.84 -7.75
CA ALA A 187 0.55 -3.95 -7.80
C ALA A 187 1.04 -5.24 -7.12
N GLU A 188 0.52 -5.53 -5.93
CA GLU A 188 0.84 -6.73 -5.15
C GLU A 188 0.44 -8.03 -5.85
N VAL A 189 -0.73 -8.07 -6.48
CA VAL A 189 -1.15 -9.23 -7.27
C VAL A 189 -0.23 -9.45 -8.48
N ILE A 190 0.22 -8.37 -9.14
CA ILE A 190 1.19 -8.45 -10.25
C ILE A 190 2.57 -8.89 -9.73
N TRP A 191 2.98 -8.41 -8.56
CA TRP A 191 4.22 -8.83 -7.91
C TRP A 191 4.22 -10.33 -7.58
N ILE A 192 3.11 -10.87 -7.10
CA ILE A 192 2.93 -12.32 -6.90
C ILE A 192 3.10 -13.06 -8.24
N ALA A 193 2.51 -12.55 -9.33
CA ALA A 193 2.68 -13.15 -10.65
C ALA A 193 4.14 -13.09 -11.14
N TYR A 194 4.86 -11.99 -10.89
CA TYR A 194 6.29 -11.88 -11.19
C TYR A 194 7.11 -12.90 -10.38
N SER A 195 6.84 -13.00 -9.08
CA SER A 195 7.63 -13.81 -8.14
C SER A 195 7.41 -15.31 -8.31
N TYR A 196 6.15 -15.72 -8.55
CA TYR A 196 5.77 -17.14 -8.51
C TYR A 196 5.40 -17.73 -9.88
N ILE A 197 4.97 -16.92 -10.86
CA ILE A 197 4.55 -17.44 -12.19
C ILE A 197 5.65 -17.23 -13.23
N SER A 198 6.09 -15.98 -13.42
CA SER A 198 7.02 -15.65 -14.49
C SER A 198 7.76 -14.35 -14.18
N GLN A 199 9.09 -14.44 -14.05
CA GLN A 199 9.97 -13.29 -13.84
C GLN A 199 10.16 -12.47 -15.13
N ARG A 200 9.05 -11.98 -15.69
CA ARG A 200 9.09 -11.09 -16.85
C ARG A 200 9.23 -9.66 -16.37
N ASN A 201 10.22 -8.96 -16.91
CA ASN A 201 10.55 -7.57 -16.59
C ASN A 201 9.32 -6.64 -16.69
N ILE A 202 8.43 -6.88 -17.65
CA ILE A 202 7.19 -6.10 -17.80
C ILE A 202 6.26 -6.21 -16.59
N LEU A 203 6.22 -7.35 -15.90
CA LEU A 203 5.40 -7.53 -14.70
C LEU A 203 5.98 -6.74 -13.53
N ASN A 204 7.30 -6.79 -13.34
CA ASN A 204 7.96 -5.99 -12.30
C ASN A 204 7.73 -4.49 -12.53
N ILE A 205 8.03 -4.01 -13.75
CA ILE A 205 7.81 -2.60 -14.13
C ILE A 205 6.37 -2.17 -13.89
N LEU A 206 5.39 -3.01 -14.26
CA LEU A 206 3.97 -2.71 -14.06
C LEU A 206 3.61 -2.62 -12.57
N SER A 207 4.10 -3.57 -11.75
CA SER A 207 3.93 -3.54 -10.29
C SER A 207 4.48 -2.24 -9.69
N THR A 208 5.76 -1.95 -9.95
CA THR A 208 6.44 -0.76 -9.44
C THR A 208 5.75 0.53 -9.88
N THR A 209 5.27 0.60 -11.13
CA THR A 209 4.49 1.73 -11.63
C THR A 209 3.21 1.94 -10.82
N LEU A 210 2.47 0.86 -10.53
CA LEU A 210 1.23 0.92 -9.75
C LEU A 210 1.48 1.32 -8.30
N HIS A 211 2.57 0.86 -7.67
CA HIS A 211 2.99 1.33 -6.35
C HIS A 211 3.22 2.85 -6.33
N ILE A 212 3.94 3.40 -7.32
CA ILE A 212 4.17 4.86 -7.42
C ILE A 212 2.84 5.61 -7.58
N ILE A 213 1.93 5.12 -8.43
CA ILE A 213 0.60 5.72 -8.62
C ILE A 213 -0.18 5.70 -7.30
N SER A 214 -0.10 4.60 -6.54
CA SER A 214 -0.73 4.52 -5.23
C SER A 214 -0.18 5.55 -4.24
N TYR A 215 1.15 5.66 -4.16
CA TYR A 215 1.83 6.63 -3.30
C TYR A 215 1.46 8.06 -3.65
N TYR A 216 1.31 8.36 -4.94
CA TYR A 216 0.77 9.63 -5.41
C TYR A 216 -0.65 9.87 -4.86
N PHE A 217 -1.56 8.89 -4.96
CA PHE A 217 -2.92 9.04 -4.45
C PHE A 217 -2.97 9.17 -2.92
N ILE A 218 -2.17 8.42 -2.17
CA ILE A 218 -2.00 8.61 -0.71
C ILE A 218 -1.55 10.03 -0.40
N PHE A 219 -0.59 10.55 -1.17
CA PHE A 219 -0.07 11.90 -0.95
C PHE A 219 -1.11 12.98 -1.24
N GLN A 220 -1.93 12.83 -2.30
CA GLN A 220 -3.03 13.76 -2.56
C GLN A 220 -4.12 13.67 -1.50
N GLN A 221 -4.49 12.45 -1.10
CA GLN A 221 -5.45 12.21 -0.02
C GLN A 221 -5.05 12.91 1.28
N ALA A 222 -3.76 12.90 1.61
CA ALA A 222 -3.23 13.49 2.83
C ALA A 222 -3.24 15.03 2.84
N LYS A 223 -3.23 15.68 1.66
CA LYS A 223 -3.33 17.14 1.56
C LYS A 223 -4.74 17.66 1.79
N LEU A 224 -5.75 16.84 1.47
CA LEU A 224 -7.14 17.23 1.59
C LEU A 224 -7.53 17.32 3.06
N ILE A 225 -8.04 18.48 3.47
CA ILE A 225 -8.65 18.69 4.78
C ILE A 225 -9.97 17.92 4.80
N ASP A 226 -10.33 17.41 5.97
CA ASP A 226 -11.61 16.71 6.12
C ASP A 226 -12.75 17.73 6.13
N GLU A 227 -13.69 17.67 5.17
CA GLU A 227 -14.79 18.63 5.03
C GLU A 227 -15.62 18.73 6.32
N LYS A 228 -15.84 17.60 7.03
CA LYS A 228 -16.53 17.60 8.33
C LYS A 228 -15.79 18.38 9.42
N LYS A 229 -14.45 18.49 9.34
CA LYS A 229 -13.69 19.37 10.25
C LYS A 229 -13.83 20.84 9.87
N LEU A 230 -13.88 21.13 8.57
CA LEU A 230 -14.06 22.48 8.06
C LEU A 230 -15.43 23.04 8.48
N GLU A 231 -16.50 22.24 8.38
CA GLU A 231 -17.84 22.62 8.82
C GLU A 231 -17.91 22.92 10.33
N VAL A 232 -17.20 22.13 11.15
CA VAL A 232 -17.12 22.36 12.60
C VAL A 232 -16.31 23.62 12.91
N GLU A 233 -15.15 23.84 12.27
CA GLU A 233 -14.34 25.05 12.46
C GLU A 233 -15.11 26.32 12.07
N ILE A 234 -15.82 26.31 10.93
CA ILE A 234 -16.67 27.44 10.51
C ILE A 234 -17.84 27.66 11.49
N ALA A 235 -18.44 26.59 12.02
CA ALA A 235 -19.53 26.70 13.00
C ALA A 235 -19.06 27.28 14.35
N TYR A 236 -17.80 27.08 14.73
CA TYR A 236 -17.21 27.73 15.91
C TYR A 236 -16.86 29.19 15.64
N GLU A 237 -16.36 29.53 14.46
CA GLU A 237 -16.01 30.92 14.10
C GLU A 237 -17.25 31.81 13.89
N THR A 238 -18.39 31.25 13.51
CA THR A 238 -19.65 31.99 13.30
C THR A 238 -20.51 32.15 14.57
N ASN A 239 -20.15 31.49 15.67
CA ASN A 239 -20.83 31.58 16.98
C ASN A 239 -20.07 32.44 18.01
N CYS A 240 -19.05 33.19 17.58
CA CYS A 240 -18.40 34.28 18.34
C CYS A 240 -18.74 35.63 17.70
#